data_AF-A0A382G3I1-F1
#
_entry.id   AF-A0A382G3I1-F1
#
_cell.length_a   1.000
_cell.length_b   1.000
_cell.length_c   1.000
_cell.angle_alpha   90.00
_cell.angle_beta   90.00
_cell.angle_gamma   90.00
#
_symmetry.space_group_name_H-M   'P 1'
#
loop_
_entity.id
_entity.type
_entity.pdbx_description
1 polymer ?
#
loop_
_entity_poly.entity_id
_entity_poly.type
_entity_poly.pdbx_seq_one_letter_code
_entity_poly.pdbx_strand_id
1 'polypeptide(L)'
;MLDLMSSSVRVRFLGQADLQGIEAARRFFTFSDGLLSDLEFRIDERIFDGQWAAVTWTETASVTSSGEPWENHGVDVIRIEHGEVTLVHENNDVRVVHAHLPRFDPES
;
A
#
# COMPACT_ATOMS: atom_id res chain seq x y z
N MET A 1 -1.82 -11.22 0.29
CA MET A 1 -2.70 -10.10 -0.14
C MET A 1 -2.97 -10.16 -1.64
N LEU A 2 -1.94 -10.29 -2.50
CA LEU A 2 -2.10 -10.46 -3.95
C LEU A 2 -3.11 -11.57 -4.36
N ASP A 3 -3.13 -12.70 -3.65
CA ASP A 3 -4.07 -13.81 -3.95
C ASP A 3 -5.55 -13.48 -3.70
N LEU A 4 -5.83 -12.39 -2.99
CA LEU A 4 -7.19 -11.93 -2.70
C LEU A 4 -7.65 -10.84 -3.68
N MET A 5 -6.77 -10.38 -4.58
CA MET A 5 -7.06 -9.31 -5.51
C MET A 5 -7.70 -9.83 -6.79
N SER A 6 -8.68 -9.09 -7.30
CA SER A 6 -9.28 -9.36 -8.59
C SER A 6 -8.27 -9.17 -9.73
N SER A 7 -8.46 -9.90 -10.83
CA SER A 7 -7.63 -9.74 -12.04
C SER A 7 -7.65 -8.30 -12.59
N SER A 8 -8.72 -7.56 -12.33
CA SER A 8 -8.95 -6.17 -12.76
C SER A 8 -8.75 -5.12 -11.65
N VAL A 9 -8.08 -5.49 -10.54
CA VAL A 9 -7.86 -4.60 -9.38
C VAL A 9 -7.28 -3.24 -9.76
N ARG A 10 -7.74 -2.18 -9.08
CA ARG A 10 -7.10 -0.86 -9.11
C ARG A 10 -6.34 -0.63 -7.82
N VAL A 11 -5.07 -0.29 -7.91
CA VAL A 11 -4.20 -0.06 -6.75
C VAL A 11 -3.61 1.34 -6.85
N ARG A 12 -3.84 2.16 -5.83
CA ARG A 12 -3.23 3.48 -5.71
C ARG A 12 -2.53 3.60 -4.37
N PHE A 13 -1.24 3.88 -4.40
CA PHE A 13 -0.43 4.27 -3.25
C PHE A 13 -0.06 5.72 -3.47
N LEU A 14 -0.64 6.64 -2.69
CA LEU A 14 -0.71 8.07 -3.05
C LEU A 14 0.66 8.68 -3.39
N GLY A 15 1.71 8.27 -2.68
CA GLY A 15 3.07 8.74 -2.88
C GLY A 15 3.90 7.97 -3.93
N GLN A 16 3.41 6.83 -4.45
CA GLN A 16 4.22 5.86 -5.19
C GLN A 16 3.64 5.44 -6.54
N ALA A 17 2.36 5.09 -6.62
CA ALA A 17 1.82 4.38 -7.79
C ALA A 17 0.31 4.57 -8.00
N ASP A 18 -0.12 4.49 -9.26
CA ASP A 18 -1.52 4.36 -9.68
C ASP A 18 -1.59 3.30 -10.79
N LEU A 19 -2.19 2.15 -10.47
CA LEU A 19 -2.02 0.89 -11.20
C LEU A 19 -3.36 0.25 -11.52
N GLN A 20 -3.41 -0.42 -12.67
CA GLN A 20 -4.56 -1.20 -13.11
C GLN A 20 -4.14 -2.62 -13.48
N GLY A 21 -4.88 -3.59 -12.93
CA GLY A 21 -4.70 -5.02 -13.18
C GLY A 21 -3.70 -5.69 -12.25
N ILE A 22 -3.89 -6.99 -12.05
CA ILE A 22 -3.10 -7.78 -11.09
C ILE A 22 -1.61 -7.86 -11.45
N GLU A 23 -1.25 -7.85 -12.73
CA GLU A 23 0.16 -7.90 -13.15
C GLU A 23 0.93 -6.63 -12.76
N ALA A 24 0.30 -5.45 -12.89
CA ALA A 24 0.91 -4.20 -12.46
C ALA A 24 1.04 -4.15 -10.92
N ALA A 25 0.00 -4.59 -10.21
CA ALA A 25 0.04 -4.71 -8.75
C ALA A 25 1.16 -5.66 -8.28
N ARG A 26 1.32 -6.83 -8.92
CA ARG A 26 2.40 -7.79 -8.62
C ARG A 26 3.78 -7.16 -8.75
N ARG A 27 4.05 -6.42 -9.83
CA ARG A 27 5.34 -5.72 -10.00
C ARG A 27 5.59 -4.72 -8.88
N PHE A 28 4.58 -3.93 -8.54
CA PHE A 28 4.67 -2.93 -7.49
C PHE A 28 4.91 -3.53 -6.09
N PHE A 29 4.18 -4.59 -5.72
CA PHE A 29 4.37 -5.24 -4.44
C PHE A 29 5.71 -5.96 -4.34
N THR A 30 6.21 -6.55 -5.43
CA THR A 30 7.57 -7.11 -5.48
C THR A 30 8.64 -6.02 -5.30
N PHE A 31 8.46 -4.84 -5.92
CA PHE A 31 9.34 -3.69 -5.68
C PHE A 31 9.30 -3.22 -4.22
N SER A 32 8.10 -3.18 -3.63
CA SER A 32 7.86 -2.62 -2.30
C SER A 32 8.32 -3.53 -1.16
N ASP A 33 8.31 -4.85 -1.35
CA ASP A 33 8.63 -5.86 -0.32
C ASP A 33 10.02 -5.67 0.32
N GLY A 34 10.98 -5.10 -0.43
CA GLY A 34 12.34 -4.88 0.04
C GLY A 34 12.63 -3.50 0.63
N LEU A 35 11.67 -2.57 0.61
CA LEU A 35 11.95 -1.16 0.92
C LEU A 35 12.10 -0.88 2.41
N LEU A 36 11.39 -1.63 3.25
CA LEU A 36 11.36 -1.47 4.70
C LEU A 36 11.72 -2.80 5.38
N SER A 37 12.53 -2.75 6.44
CA SER A 37 12.80 -3.88 7.32
C SER A 37 12.16 -3.65 8.69
N ASP A 38 11.91 -4.75 9.41
CA ASP A 38 11.40 -4.70 10.79
C ASP A 38 10.07 -3.92 10.90
N LEU A 39 9.20 -4.09 9.91
CA LEU A 39 7.91 -3.42 9.82
C LEU A 39 6.98 -3.87 10.95
N GLU A 40 6.61 -2.92 11.80
CA GLU A 40 5.48 -3.04 12.71
C GLU A 40 4.30 -2.24 12.15
N PHE A 41 3.27 -2.93 11.71
CA PHE A 41 2.05 -2.33 11.17
C PHE A 41 0.89 -2.48 12.14
N ARG A 42 0.20 -1.38 12.45
CA ARG A 42 -0.92 -1.36 13.38
C ARG A 42 -2.14 -0.71 12.75
N ILE A 43 -3.24 -1.45 12.74
CA ILE A 43 -4.55 -0.90 12.39
C ILE A 43 -5.17 -0.28 13.64
N ASP A 44 -5.60 0.98 13.52
CA ASP A 44 -6.21 1.76 14.59
C ASP A 44 -7.73 1.61 14.60
N GLU A 45 -8.40 2.06 13.54
CA GLU A 45 -9.84 2.06 13.39
C GLU A 45 -10.26 1.42 12.07
N ARG A 46 -11.48 0.90 12.03
CA ARG A 46 -12.04 0.21 10.86
C ARG A 46 -13.51 0.58 10.70
N ILE A 47 -13.88 1.00 9.50
CA ILE A 47 -15.27 1.22 9.10
C ILE A 47 -15.58 0.29 7.93
N PHE A 48 -16.73 -0.36 7.97
CA PHE A 48 -17.25 -1.20 6.89
C PHE A 48 -18.63 -0.70 6.48
N ASP A 49 -18.83 -0.48 5.18
CA ASP A 49 -20.11 -0.07 4.60
C ASP A 49 -20.34 -0.80 3.27
N GLY A 50 -21.18 -1.83 3.31
CA GLY A 50 -21.45 -2.69 2.16
C GLY A 50 -20.17 -3.33 1.59
N GLN A 51 -19.82 -2.94 0.36
CA GLN A 51 -18.62 -3.42 -0.34
C GLN A 51 -17.34 -2.67 0.02
N TRP A 52 -17.44 -1.62 0.85
CA TRP A 52 -16.34 -0.72 1.15
C TRP A 52 -15.83 -0.92 2.56
N ALA A 53 -14.51 -0.77 2.71
CA ALA A 53 -13.86 -0.64 4.00
C ALA A 53 -12.95 0.59 3.99
N ALA A 54 -12.87 1.28 5.13
CA ALA A 54 -11.88 2.31 5.40
C ALA A 54 -11.13 1.96 6.68
N VAL A 55 -9.81 2.07 6.66
CA VAL A 55 -8.94 1.65 7.77
C VAL A 55 -7.91 2.73 8.05
N THR A 56 -7.85 3.22 9.28
CA THR A 56 -6.73 4.05 9.74
C THR A 56 -5.62 3.16 10.26
N TRP A 57 -4.37 3.55 10.02
CA TRP A 57 -3.22 2.78 10.43
C TRP A 57 -2.01 3.64 10.76
N THR A 58 -1.11 3.08 11.55
CA THR A 58 0.24 3.58 11.81
C THR A 58 1.24 2.47 11.54
N GLU A 59 2.42 2.81 11.08
CA GLU A 59 3.51 1.86 10.91
C GLU A 59 4.85 2.45 11.34
N THR A 60 5.73 1.58 11.82
CA THR A 60 7.12 1.90 12.09
C THR A 60 8.02 0.84 11.47
N ALA A 61 9.18 1.23 10.95
CA ALA A 61 10.14 0.33 10.32
C ALA A 61 11.55 0.94 10.29
N SER A 62 12.48 0.26 9.64
CA SER A 62 13.75 0.84 9.18
C SER A 62 13.79 0.87 7.65
N VAL A 63 14.29 1.95 7.06
CA VAL A 63 14.49 2.05 5.61
C VAL A 63 15.64 1.13 5.21
N THR A 64 15.39 0.07 4.43
CA THR A 64 16.37 -0.99 4.17
C THR A 64 17.69 -0.47 3.58
N SER A 65 17.62 0.55 2.72
CA SER A 65 18.79 1.09 2.01
C SER A 65 19.68 1.99 2.87
N SER A 66 19.13 2.69 3.87
CA SER A 66 19.85 3.69 4.67
C SER A 66 19.94 3.34 6.16
N GLY A 67 19.09 2.45 6.66
CA GLY A 67 18.91 2.17 8.09
C GLY A 67 18.22 3.31 8.86
N GLU A 68 17.73 4.35 8.17
CA GLU A 68 17.01 5.45 8.82
C GLU A 68 15.67 4.96 9.39
N PRO A 69 15.21 5.53 10.53
CA PRO A 69 13.92 5.18 11.08
C PRO A 69 12.80 5.63 10.13
N TRP A 70 11.80 4.77 9.99
CA TRP A 70 10.58 5.03 9.24
C TRP A 70 9.41 5.07 10.21
N GLU A 71 8.62 6.14 10.16
CA GLU A 71 7.34 6.24 10.86
C GLU A 71 6.33 6.87 9.92
N ASN A 72 5.21 6.19 9.69
CA ASN A 72 4.16 6.70 8.82
C ASN A 72 2.77 6.35 9.36
N HIS A 73 1.76 7.01 8.82
CA HIS A 73 0.36 6.78 9.14
C HIS A 73 -0.47 7.08 7.90
N GLY A 74 -1.66 6.51 7.84
CA GLY A 74 -2.52 6.73 6.70
C GLY A 74 -3.92 6.19 6.85
N VAL A 75 -4.66 6.32 5.74
CA VAL A 75 -5.99 5.75 5.58
C VAL A 75 -6.04 4.94 4.29
N ASP A 76 -6.41 3.68 4.41
CA ASP A 76 -6.68 2.81 3.28
C ASP A 76 -8.18 2.76 3.02
N VAL A 77 -8.56 2.95 1.76
CA VAL A 77 -9.91 2.67 1.26
C VAL A 77 -9.85 1.43 0.39
N ILE A 78 -10.67 0.44 0.72
CA ILE A 78 -10.67 -0.87 0.06
C ILE A 78 -12.08 -1.16 -0.44
N ARG A 79 -12.20 -1.71 -1.65
CA ARG A 79 -13.46 -2.26 -2.17
C ARG A 79 -13.33 -3.76 -2.39
N ILE A 80 -14.33 -4.49 -1.94
CA ILE A 80 -14.44 -5.94 -2.11
C ILE A 80 -15.72 -6.26 -2.89
N GLU A 81 -15.59 -7.01 -3.98
CA GLU A 81 -16.72 -7.51 -4.77
C GLU A 81 -16.55 -8.99 -5.04
N HIS A 82 -17.63 -9.77 -4.84
CA HIS A 82 -17.61 -11.23 -5.04
C HIS A 82 -16.49 -11.95 -4.26
N GLY A 83 -16.07 -11.39 -3.11
CA GLY A 83 -14.99 -11.94 -2.29
C GLY A 83 -13.58 -11.54 -2.71
N GLU A 84 -13.42 -10.74 -3.77
CA GLU A 84 -12.14 -10.26 -4.27
C GLU A 84 -11.94 -8.77 -3.99
N VAL A 85 -10.71 -8.36 -3.71
CA VAL A 85 -10.33 -6.95 -3.62
C VAL A 85 -10.27 -6.36 -5.03
N THR A 86 -11.16 -5.40 -5.32
CA THR A 86 -11.23 -4.72 -6.62
C THR A 86 -10.60 -3.33 -6.58
N LEU A 87 -10.41 -2.75 -5.39
CA LEU A 87 -9.75 -1.48 -5.19
C LEU A 87 -8.96 -1.47 -3.89
N VAL A 88 -7.74 -0.93 -3.95
CA VAL A 88 -6.94 -0.49 -2.81
C VAL A 88 -6.50 0.93 -3.08
N HIS A 89 -6.80 1.85 -2.18
CA HIS A 89 -6.31 3.22 -2.24
C HIS A 89 -5.73 3.61 -0.88
N GLU A 90 -4.41 3.60 -0.82
CA GLU A 90 -3.58 3.94 0.33
C GLU A 90 -3.27 5.44 0.31
N ASN A 91 -3.52 6.11 1.45
CA ASN A 91 -3.36 7.54 1.61
C ASN A 91 -2.56 7.86 2.88
N ASN A 92 -1.23 7.88 2.77
CA ASN A 92 -0.30 8.19 3.83
C ASN A 92 0.32 9.58 3.74
N ASP A 93 1.23 9.88 4.68
CA ASP A 93 2.09 11.06 4.59
C ASP A 93 3.12 10.91 3.47
N VAL A 94 2.75 11.42 2.30
CA VAL A 94 3.58 11.40 1.09
C VAL A 94 4.93 12.11 1.26
N ARG A 95 5.06 13.02 2.24
CA ARG A 95 6.34 13.71 2.50
C ARG A 95 7.38 12.73 3.02
N VAL A 96 6.97 11.81 3.89
CA VAL A 96 7.83 10.75 4.44
C VAL A 96 8.22 9.78 3.32
N VAL A 97 7.25 9.37 2.50
CA VAL A 97 7.49 8.51 1.33
C VAL A 97 8.55 9.11 0.41
N HIS A 98 8.40 10.38 0.02
CA HIS A 98 9.31 11.04 -0.92
C HIS A 98 10.68 11.35 -0.33
N ALA A 99 10.78 11.48 0.99
CA ALA A 99 12.05 11.71 1.67
C ALA A 99 12.93 10.43 1.72
N HIS A 100 12.32 9.25 1.88
CA HIS A 100 13.07 8.04 2.20
C HIS A 100 13.03 6.95 1.11
N LEU A 101 11.95 6.85 0.34
CA LEU A 101 11.76 5.72 -0.57
C LEU A 101 12.09 6.09 -2.02
N PRO A 102 12.71 5.17 -2.78
CA PRO A 102 12.82 5.32 -4.22
C PRO A 102 11.44 5.35 -4.87
N ARG A 103 11.34 5.95 -6.05
CA ARG A 103 10.10 5.91 -6.84
C ARG A 103 9.98 4.57 -7.57
N PHE A 104 8.79 3.99 -7.54
CA PHE A 104 8.45 2.89 -8.42
C PHE A 104 8.44 3.37 -9.89
N ASP A 105 9.09 2.61 -10.76
CA ASP A 105 9.02 2.79 -12.21
C ASP A 105 8.29 1.59 -12.82
N PRO A 106 7.08 1.78 -13.39
CA PRO A 106 6.29 0.69 -13.96
C PRO A 106 6.88 0.11 -15.25
N GLU A 107 7.86 0.77 -15.88
CA GLU A 107 8.54 0.34 -17.11
C GLU A 107 9.87 -0.38 -16.88
N SER A 108 10.38 -0.37 -15.63
CA SER A 108 11.62 -1.04 -15.21
C SER A 108 11.49 -2.57 -15.06
#